data_AF-A6K0W7-F1
#
_entry.id   AF-A6K0W7-F1
#
_cell.length_a   1.000
_cell.length_b   1.000
_cell.length_c   1.000
_cell.angle_alpha   90.00
_cell.angle_beta   90.00
_cell.angle_gamma   90.00
#
_symmetry.space_group_name_H-M   'P 1'
#
loop_
_entity.id
_entity.type
_entity.pdbx_description
1 polymer ?
#
loop_
_entity_poly.entity_id
_entity_poly.type
_entity_poly.pdbx_seq_one_letter_code
_entity_poly.pdbx_strand_id
1 'polypeptide(L)' 'MASSDCEDHAGQEGETFLYFAYGSNLLTERIHLRNPSAVFCCVARLQVSAVVPDTRRAG' A
#
# COMPACT_ATOMS: atom_id res chain seq x y z
N MET A 1 0.42 18.04 15.39
CA MET A 1 0.21 16.58 15.30
C MET A 1 -1.26 16.38 15.03
N ALA A 2 -1.61 15.88 13.85
CA ALA A 2 -2.97 15.47 13.53
C ALA A 2 -2.91 13.96 13.26
N SER A 3 -3.20 13.18 14.30
CA SER A 3 -3.64 11.81 14.10
C SER A 3 -5.03 11.93 13.50
N SER A 4 -5.11 11.96 12.17
CA SER A 4 -6.37 11.71 11.49
C SER A 4 -6.58 10.21 11.60
N ASP A 5 -7.41 9.81 12.55
CA ASP A 5 -7.93 8.45 12.63
C ASP A 5 -8.69 8.19 11.32
N CYS A 6 -7.99 7.58 10.37
CA CYS A 6 -8.63 6.99 9.20
C CYS A 6 -9.43 5.82 9.74
N GLU A 7 -10.73 6.04 9.95
CA GLU A 7 -11.62 4.98 10.38
C GLU A 7 -11.50 3.81 9.39
N ASP A 8 -11.05 2.70 9.93
CA ASP A 8 -10.96 1.42 9.26
C ASP A 8 -12.39 0.92 9.05
N HIS A 9 -13.00 1.31 7.93
CA HIS A 9 -14.21 0.67 7.44
C HIS A 9 -13.87 -0.71 6.86
N ALA A 10 -13.35 -1.60 7.70
CA ALA A 10 -13.25 -3.04 7.44
C ALA A 10 -14.63 -3.71 7.49
N GLY A 11 -15.64 -3.07 6.90
CA GLY A 11 -17.05 -3.50 6.93
C GLY A 11 -17.43 -4.52 5.85
N GLN A 12 -16.48 -4.96 5.01
CA GLN A 12 -16.69 -6.01 4.01
C GLN A 12 -15.40 -6.81 3.85
N GLU A 13 -15.19 -7.77 4.74
CA GLU A 13 -14.08 -8.73 4.70
C GLU A 13 -14.20 -9.62 3.45
N GLY A 14 -13.84 -9.08 2.28
CA GLY A 14 -13.83 -9.81 1.01
C GLY A 14 -14.04 -8.97 -0.26
N GLU A 15 -14.50 -7.72 -0.16
CA GLU A 15 -14.85 -6.91 -1.35
C GLU A 15 -13.81 -5.83 -1.70
N THR A 16 -12.91 -5.52 -0.77
CA THR A 16 -11.90 -4.45 -0.95
C THR A 16 -10.49 -4.98 -0.72
N PHE A 17 -9.51 -4.45 -1.44
CA PHE A 17 -8.09 -4.72 -1.24
C PHE A 17 -7.31 -3.40 -1.12
N LEU A 18 -6.16 -3.46 -0.43
CA LEU A 18 -5.27 -2.31 -0.30
C LEU A 18 -4.25 -2.27 -1.44
N TYR A 19 -4.09 -1.10 -2.05
CA TYR A 19 -3.13 -0.85 -3.12
C TYR A 19 -2.10 0.20 -2.70
N PHE A 20 -0.83 -0.21 -2.61
CA PHE A 20 0.28 0.73 -2.35
C PHE A 20 0.68 1.43 -3.66
N ALA A 21 0.18 2.65 -3.86
CA ALA A 21 0.54 3.47 -5.01
C ALA A 21 1.96 4.03 -4.88
N TYR A 22 2.70 4.00 -5.98
CA TYR A 22 3.97 4.71 -6.14
C TYR A 22 4.00 5.36 -7.53
N GLY A 23 4.65 6.52 -7.65
CA GLY A 23 4.67 7.28 -8.91
C GLY A 23 3.32 7.92 -9.25
N SER A 24 2.89 7.81 -10.50
CA SER A 24 1.80 8.64 -11.04
C SER A 24 0.41 8.35 -10.45
N ASN A 25 0.20 7.15 -9.92
CA ASN A 25 -1.07 6.78 -9.29
C ASN A 25 -1.26 7.42 -7.91
N LEU A 26 -0.25 8.16 -7.41
CA LEU A 26 -0.41 9.03 -6.23
C LEU A 26 -1.36 10.21 -6.50
N LEU A 27 -1.55 10.60 -7.77
CA LEU A 27 -2.51 11.64 -8.12
C LEU A 27 -3.91 11.02 -8.24
N THR A 28 -4.82 11.44 -7.37
CA THR A 28 -6.22 10.97 -7.30
C THR A 28 -6.91 11.03 -8.66
N GLU A 29 -6.80 12.16 -9.36
CA GLU A 29 -7.40 12.34 -10.69
C GLU A 29 -6.91 11.28 -11.69
N ARG A 30 -5.61 10.94 -11.64
CA ARG A 30 -5.02 9.98 -12.55
C ARG A 30 -5.45 8.54 -12.24
N ILE A 31 -5.47 8.13 -10.97
CA ILE A 31 -5.89 6.78 -10.60
C ILE A 31 -7.38 6.57 -10.89
N HIS A 32 -8.21 7.60 -10.71
CA HIS A 32 -9.65 7.58 -11.00
C HIS A 32 -9.99 7.48 -12.49
N LEU A 33 -9.09 7.81 -13.42
CA LEU A 33 -9.32 7.60 -14.86
C LEU A 33 -9.62 6.13 -15.20
N ARG A 34 -9.07 5.18 -14.45
CA ARG A 34 -9.27 3.73 -14.65
C ARG A 34 -9.85 3.00 -13.44
N ASN A 35 -9.68 3.56 -12.25
CA ASN A 35 -10.16 2.97 -10.99
C ASN A 35 -11.02 4.02 -10.26
N PRO A 36 -12.22 4.35 -10.75
CA PRO A 36 -13.05 5.41 -10.18
C PRO A 36 -13.50 5.12 -8.74
N SER A 37 -13.50 3.84 -8.32
CA SER A 37 -13.82 3.43 -6.95
C SER A 37 -12.63 3.48 -5.99
N ALA A 38 -11.42 3.82 -6.44
CA ALA A 38 -10.25 3.87 -5.57
C ALA A 38 -10.41 4.97 -4.49
N VAL A 39 -10.17 4.63 -3.24
CA VAL A 39 -10.25 5.57 -2.11
C VAL A 39 -8.87 5.73 -1.47
N PHE A 40 -8.51 6.96 -1.12
CA PHE A 40 -7.30 7.21 -0.35
C PHE A 40 -7.46 6.65 1.06
N CYS A 41 -6.53 5.79 1.49
CA CYS A 41 -6.51 5.20 2.83
C CYS A 41 -5.48 5.92 3.72
N CYS A 42 -4.18 5.77 3.45
CA CYS A 42 -3.14 6.40 4.26
C CYS A 42 -1.81 6.53 3.49
N VAL A 43 -0.85 7.26 4.08
CA VAL A 43 0.55 7.28 3.61
C VAL A 43 1.32 6.15 4.29
N ALA A 44 2.02 5.33 3.52
CA ALA A 44 2.84 4.22 4.04
C ALA A 44 4.26 4.23 3.46
N ARG A 45 5.17 3.45 4.06
CA ARG A 45 6.56 3.29 3.62
C ARG A 45 6.88 1.82 3.42
N LEU A 46 7.21 1.44 2.18
CA LEU A 46 7.64 0.08 1.87
C LEU A 46 9.10 -0.12 2.31
N GLN A 47 9.35 -1.12 3.14
CA GLN A 47 10.69 -1.49 3.61
C GLN A 47 11.12 -2.80 2.94
N VAL A 48 12.19 -2.78 2.14
CA VAL A 48 12.70 -3.97 1.45
C VAL A 48 13.74 -4.65 2.34
N SER A 49 13.43 -5.84 2.84
CA SER A 49 14.43 -6.69 3.49
C SER A 49 15.28 -7.37 2.42
N ALA A 50 16.56 -7.02 2.34
CA ALA A 50 17.50 -7.78 1.54
C ALA A 50 17.69 -9.16 2.18
N VAL A 51 17.21 -10.22 1.51
CA VAL A 51 17.55 -11.59 1.89
C VAL A 51 19.00 -11.81 1.46
N VAL A 52 19.92 -11.84 2.42
CA VAL A 52 21.30 -12.23 2.14
C VAL A 52 21.32 -13.75 2.02
N PRO A 53 21.65 -14.33 0.84
CA PRO A 53 21.78 -15.77 0.73
C PRO A 53 22.92 -16.25 1.64
N ASP A 54 22.62 -17.23 2.49
CA ASP A 54 23.62 -17.83 3.39
C ASP A 54 24.61 -18.65 2.57
N THR A 55 25.80 -18.10 2.33
CA THR A 55 26.87 -18.74 1.55
C THR A 55 27.79 -19.61 2.40
N ARG A 56 27.45 -19.95 3.66
CA ARG A 56 28.36 -20.68 4.57
C ARG A 56 28.03 -22.16 4.77
N ARG A 57 27.86 -22.93 3.70
CA ARG A 57 27.84 -24.40 3.82
C ARG A 57 28.54 -25.12 2.67
N ALA A 58 29.81 -24.80 2.46
CA ALA A 58 30.74 -25.65 1.76
C ALA A 58 32.03 -25.71 2.61
N GLY A 59 32.11 -26.75 3.43
CA GLY A 59 33.25 -27.13 4.27
C GLY A 59 33.15 -28.61 4.55
#